data_AF-A0A7V7QJQ0-F1
#
_entry.id   AF-A0A7V7QJQ0-F1
#
_cell.length_a   1.000
_cell.length_b   1.000
_cell.length_c   1.000
_cell.angle_alpha   90.00
_cell.angle_beta   90.00
_cell.angle_gamma   90.00
#
_symmetry.space_group_name_H-M   'P 1'
#
loop_
_entity.id
_entity.type
_entity.pdbx_description
1 polymer ?
#
loop_
_entity_poly.entity_id
_entity_poly.type
_entity_poly.pdbx_seq_one_letter_code
_entity_poly.pdbx_strand_id
1 'polypeptide(L)'
;MKTTQKSLLNVMLLCMVLIGVVLIPTKAYAGSTSDFVIENGVLKEYKGHDADIVIPEGVTLIDVYAFGDGDDDMQYVKSITLPSSLSEVDSGIGFAYDFNAFWGPNLQNIYVNKDNPYFSSDNGILYDKNQTTLIRYPRGKYEMASIPQTVKIIYKGAFSGCCVKDFKLPNSVTHIGQGSFAYLNAYYNGKASKKYLLNIIMPDSITQIDSGAFYDAGIKNIAFPQKITALPDYIFADCQNLATVTIPKTVKKIGYGAFQGRASKTATIKGYKGSYAQKYAKKNNIKFVAVTNTDYASLLKKTKATSKLTINKKKSASIKITLPKDLSSKDVSPTYKSSNTKIVTVSKKGKVTAKNKKGTAKITITIKDVYGNKKTLTTKITVK
;
A
#
# COMPACT_ATOMS: atom_id res chain seq x y z
N MET A 1 -55.68 -21.75 -7.09
CA MET A 1 -54.77 -21.89 -5.92
C MET A 1 -53.34 -22.03 -6.41
N LYS A 2 -52.58 -20.92 -6.48
CA LYS A 2 -51.10 -20.83 -6.58
C LYS A 2 -50.76 -19.36 -6.89
N THR A 3 -50.66 -18.49 -5.87
CA THR A 3 -49.98 -17.18 -5.97
C THR A 3 -49.93 -16.49 -4.60
N THR A 4 -49.07 -16.96 -3.69
CA THR A 4 -48.65 -16.18 -2.51
C THR A 4 -47.23 -16.60 -2.11
N GLN A 5 -46.26 -16.29 -2.98
CA GLN A 5 -44.84 -16.41 -2.63
C GLN A 5 -43.98 -15.36 -3.35
N LYS A 6 -44.53 -14.18 -3.63
CA LYS A 6 -43.80 -13.12 -4.37
C LYS A 6 -43.92 -11.69 -3.81
N SER A 7 -44.40 -11.50 -2.57
CA SER A 7 -44.43 -10.17 -1.93
C SER A 7 -43.56 -10.02 -0.68
N LEU A 8 -42.84 -11.06 -0.23
CA LEU A 8 -41.91 -10.95 0.92
C LEU A 8 -40.46 -10.62 0.55
N LEU A 9 -40.11 -10.57 -0.75
CA LEU A 9 -38.74 -10.33 -1.20
C LEU A 9 -38.37 -8.83 -1.36
N ASN A 10 -39.33 -7.91 -1.23
CA ASN A 10 -39.11 -6.47 -1.50
C ASN A 10 -39.30 -5.53 -0.29
N VAL A 11 -39.36 -6.06 0.95
CA VAL A 11 -39.41 -5.22 2.16
C VAL A 11 -38.17 -5.40 3.08
N MET A 12 -37.27 -6.34 2.79
CA MET A 12 -36.00 -6.52 3.54
C MET A 12 -34.81 -5.74 2.96
N LEU A 13 -35.04 -4.59 2.32
CA LEU A 13 -33.97 -3.72 1.81
C LEU A 13 -34.15 -2.28 2.28
N LEU A 14 -34.31 -2.08 3.58
CA LEU A 14 -34.12 -0.77 4.21
C LEU A 14 -33.81 -0.97 5.70
N CYS A 15 -32.74 -0.32 6.17
CA CYS A 15 -32.24 -0.30 7.56
C CYS A 15 -31.28 -1.44 7.97
N MET A 16 -30.09 -1.48 7.36
CA MET A 16 -28.87 -1.91 8.06
C MET A 16 -27.83 -0.80 8.00
N VAL A 17 -28.06 0.26 8.76
CA VAL A 17 -26.96 1.01 9.41
C VAL A 17 -26.84 0.38 10.79
N LEU A 18 -26.19 -0.78 10.84
CA LEU A 18 -25.82 -1.44 12.08
C LEU A 18 -24.32 -1.25 12.24
N ILE A 19 -23.99 -0.54 13.31
CA ILE A 19 -22.67 -0.38 13.90
C ILE A 19 -21.91 -1.70 13.76
N GLY A 20 -20.75 -1.66 13.10
CA GLY A 20 -19.87 -2.81 12.92
C GLY A 20 -19.30 -3.25 14.27
N VAL A 21 -20.10 -3.96 15.05
CA VAL A 21 -19.59 -4.89 16.05
C VAL A 21 -19.18 -6.11 15.24
N VAL A 22 -17.87 -6.25 15.01
CA VAL A 22 -17.30 -7.51 14.58
C VAL A 22 -17.64 -8.50 15.70
N LEU A 23 -18.64 -9.34 15.47
CA LEU A 23 -18.85 -10.56 16.24
C LEU A 23 -17.56 -11.38 16.09
N ILE A 24 -16.75 -11.42 17.15
CA ILE A 24 -15.75 -12.47 17.29
C ILE A 24 -16.55 -13.77 17.18
N PRO A 25 -16.29 -14.65 16.20
CA PRO A 25 -16.95 -15.93 16.17
C PRO A 25 -16.67 -16.60 17.51
N THR A 26 -17.73 -16.86 18.29
CA THR A 26 -17.69 -17.64 19.53
C THR A 26 -17.46 -19.11 19.18
N LYS A 27 -16.37 -19.41 18.46
CA LYS A 27 -15.88 -20.78 18.31
C LYS A 27 -15.12 -21.12 19.58
N ALA A 28 -15.44 -22.27 20.15
CA ALA A 28 -14.74 -22.84 21.29
C ALA A 28 -13.23 -22.87 21.04
N TYR A 29 -12.48 -22.56 22.09
CA TYR A 29 -11.02 -22.45 22.16
C TYR A 29 -10.33 -23.69 21.56
N ALA A 30 -9.36 -23.45 20.68
CA ALA A 30 -8.33 -24.42 20.32
C ALA A 30 -6.97 -23.79 20.61
N GLY A 31 -6.15 -24.52 21.35
CA GLY A 31 -4.94 -24.09 22.03
C GLY A 31 -5.02 -24.55 23.48
N SER A 32 -4.39 -25.69 23.80
CA SER A 32 -4.21 -26.07 25.19
C SER A 32 -3.27 -25.04 25.82
N THR A 33 -3.49 -24.62 27.06
CA THR A 33 -2.55 -23.70 27.74
C THR A 33 -1.13 -24.26 27.84
N SER A 34 -0.96 -25.58 27.67
CA SER A 34 0.35 -26.25 27.56
C SER A 34 1.14 -25.89 26.31
N ASP A 35 0.50 -25.35 25.28
CA ASP A 35 1.13 -25.08 23.99
C ASP A 35 1.91 -23.77 23.99
N PHE A 36 1.72 -22.93 25.02
CA PHE A 36 2.40 -21.66 25.18
C PHE A 36 3.48 -21.74 26.27
N VAL A 37 4.70 -21.36 25.93
CA VAL A 37 5.77 -21.10 26.89
C VAL A 37 5.77 -19.61 27.22
N ILE A 38 5.30 -19.28 28.42
CA ILE A 38 5.16 -17.89 28.90
C ILE A 38 6.02 -17.71 30.14
N GLU A 39 6.91 -16.72 30.11
CA GLU A 39 7.81 -16.38 31.22
C GLU A 39 7.65 -14.91 31.57
N ASN A 40 7.24 -14.60 32.81
CA ASN A 40 7.06 -13.24 33.31
C ASN A 40 6.20 -12.34 32.39
N GLY A 41 5.13 -12.90 31.82
CA GLY A 41 4.23 -12.19 30.89
C GLY A 41 4.75 -12.10 29.45
N VAL A 42 5.91 -12.70 29.14
CA VAL A 42 6.46 -12.76 27.78
C VAL A 42 6.13 -14.11 27.15
N LEU A 43 5.45 -14.11 26.02
CA LEU A 43 5.30 -15.32 25.21
C LEU A 43 6.62 -15.58 24.49
N LYS A 44 7.30 -16.68 24.87
CA LYS A 44 8.61 -17.09 24.36
C LYS A 44 8.51 -18.09 23.22
N GLU A 45 7.50 -18.96 23.24
CA GLU A 45 7.34 -20.02 22.26
C GLU A 45 5.90 -20.50 22.22
N TYR A 46 5.42 -20.85 21.03
CA TYR A 46 4.18 -21.56 20.77
C TYR A 46 4.50 -22.89 20.09
N LYS A 47 4.16 -24.00 20.76
CA LYS A 47 4.47 -25.38 20.36
C LYS A 47 3.29 -26.09 19.71
N GLY A 48 2.14 -25.44 19.63
CA GLY A 48 0.92 -26.03 19.10
C GLY A 48 0.90 -26.07 17.57
N HIS A 49 -0.08 -26.79 17.03
CA HIS A 49 -0.32 -26.91 15.59
C HIS A 49 -1.69 -26.37 15.16
N ASP A 50 -2.35 -25.60 16.03
CA ASP A 50 -3.67 -25.05 15.73
C ASP A 50 -3.62 -23.98 14.64
N ALA A 51 -4.65 -23.98 13.80
CA ALA A 51 -4.82 -22.99 12.75
C ALA A 51 -5.32 -21.64 13.28
N ASP A 52 -6.08 -21.64 14.37
CA ASP A 52 -6.65 -20.44 14.98
C ASP A 52 -6.23 -20.39 16.44
N ILE A 53 -5.43 -19.39 16.81
CA ILE A 53 -4.79 -19.29 18.12
C ILE A 53 -5.37 -18.11 18.89
N VAL A 54 -5.60 -18.30 20.19
CA VAL A 54 -5.91 -17.21 21.13
C VAL A 54 -4.77 -17.13 22.14
N ILE A 55 -4.05 -16.01 22.13
CA ILE A 55 -2.94 -15.79 23.06
C ILE A 55 -3.51 -15.52 24.46
N PRO A 56 -3.02 -16.21 25.51
CA PRO A 56 -3.58 -16.08 26.86
C PRO A 56 -3.54 -14.65 27.42
N GLU A 57 -4.55 -14.28 28.21
CA GLU A 57 -4.50 -13.06 29.03
C GLU A 57 -3.34 -13.13 30.03
N GLY A 58 -2.74 -11.98 30.35
CA GLY A 58 -1.52 -11.87 31.15
C GLY A 58 -0.24 -11.82 30.31
N VAL A 59 -0.30 -12.19 29.02
CA VAL A 59 0.80 -11.92 28.08
C VAL A 59 0.85 -10.42 27.78
N THR A 60 1.98 -9.78 28.08
CA THR A 60 2.25 -8.36 27.87
C THR A 60 3.19 -8.11 26.70
N LEU A 61 4.02 -9.10 26.35
CA LEU A 61 5.00 -9.05 25.26
C LEU A 61 4.99 -10.37 24.48
N ILE A 62 5.10 -10.29 23.15
CA ILE A 62 5.38 -11.44 22.29
C ILE A 62 6.80 -11.32 21.76
N ASP A 63 7.63 -12.31 22.07
CA ASP A 63 9.00 -12.41 21.59
C ASP A 63 9.04 -12.59 20.06
N VAL A 64 10.08 -12.09 19.42
CA VAL A 64 10.21 -12.08 17.95
C VAL A 64 10.20 -13.49 17.35
N TYR A 65 10.66 -14.49 18.09
CA TYR A 65 10.68 -15.90 17.68
C TYR A 65 9.61 -16.75 18.37
N ALA A 66 8.62 -16.11 19.01
CA ALA A 66 7.57 -16.81 19.73
C ALA A 66 6.81 -17.85 18.90
N PHE A 67 6.81 -17.73 17.58
CA PHE A 67 6.17 -18.67 16.68
C PHE A 67 7.15 -19.37 15.72
N GLY A 68 8.45 -19.35 16.06
CA GLY A 68 9.54 -19.92 15.25
C GLY A 68 10.30 -18.89 14.41
N ASP A 69 11.40 -19.35 13.81
CA ASP A 69 12.29 -18.55 12.96
C ASP A 69 12.19 -18.90 11.47
N GLY A 70 11.35 -19.89 11.12
CA GLY A 70 11.14 -20.36 9.75
C GLY A 70 9.67 -20.56 9.34
N ASP A 71 9.46 -20.81 8.05
CA ASP A 71 8.13 -21.05 7.47
C ASP A 71 7.46 -22.32 8.00
N ASP A 72 8.26 -23.32 8.37
CA ASP A 72 7.80 -24.64 8.79
C ASP A 72 7.16 -24.59 10.19
N ASP A 73 7.58 -23.65 11.05
CA ASP A 73 7.09 -23.52 12.43
C ASP A 73 5.69 -22.87 12.48
N MET A 74 5.42 -21.89 11.60
CA MET A 74 4.12 -21.23 11.50
C MET A 74 3.25 -21.76 10.35
N GLN A 75 3.56 -22.91 9.77
CA GLN A 75 2.84 -23.38 8.58
C GLN A 75 1.35 -23.70 8.85
N TYR A 76 0.98 -23.95 10.11
CA TYR A 76 -0.41 -24.29 10.45
C TYR A 76 -1.27 -23.06 10.75
N VAL A 77 -0.66 -22.00 11.30
CA VAL A 77 -1.36 -20.84 11.86
C VAL A 77 -1.94 -19.96 10.76
N LYS A 78 -3.26 -19.77 10.81
CA LYS A 78 -4.06 -18.92 9.91
C LYS A 78 -4.62 -17.69 10.60
N SER A 79 -4.94 -17.78 11.90
CA SER A 79 -5.32 -16.61 12.67
C SER A 79 -4.78 -16.60 14.09
N ILE A 80 -4.53 -15.40 14.62
CA ILE A 80 -4.07 -15.17 15.99
C ILE A 80 -4.96 -14.09 16.61
N THR A 81 -5.43 -14.31 17.84
CA THR A 81 -6.15 -13.31 18.64
C THR A 81 -5.27 -12.84 19.79
N LEU A 82 -4.99 -11.54 19.83
CA LEU A 82 -4.15 -10.90 20.86
C LEU A 82 -4.99 -10.50 22.08
N PRO A 83 -4.48 -10.67 23.32
CA PRO A 83 -5.23 -10.46 24.55
C PRO A 83 -5.35 -8.97 24.88
N SER A 84 -6.16 -8.64 25.89
CA SER A 84 -6.29 -7.26 26.38
C SER A 84 -5.01 -6.75 27.04
N SER A 85 -4.23 -7.66 27.66
CA SER A 85 -2.99 -7.36 28.38
C SER A 85 -1.78 -7.03 27.50
N LEU A 86 -1.81 -7.34 26.21
CA LEU A 86 -0.66 -7.18 25.33
C LEU A 86 -0.34 -5.69 25.10
N SER A 87 0.85 -5.26 25.50
CA SER A 87 1.32 -3.88 25.35
C SER A 87 2.40 -3.72 24.29
N GLU A 88 3.10 -4.80 23.95
CA GLU A 88 4.24 -4.77 23.03
C GLU A 88 4.29 -6.02 22.15
N VAL A 89 4.72 -5.83 20.91
CA VAL A 89 5.08 -6.91 19.99
C VAL A 89 6.50 -6.61 19.57
N ASP A 90 7.44 -7.49 19.91
CA ASP A 90 8.83 -7.27 19.54
C ASP A 90 8.96 -7.25 18.01
N SER A 91 9.68 -6.25 17.53
CA SER A 91 10.09 -6.14 16.14
C SER A 91 11.60 -6.28 16.15
N GLY A 92 12.09 -7.50 15.87
CA GLY A 92 13.51 -7.87 15.93
C GLY A 92 14.45 -6.78 15.44
N ILE A 93 15.58 -6.60 16.12
CA ILE A 93 16.57 -5.54 15.90
C ILE A 93 17.69 -5.92 14.91
N GLY A 94 17.46 -5.73 13.60
CA GLY A 94 18.54 -6.03 12.65
C GLY A 94 18.25 -5.72 11.19
N PHE A 95 19.33 -5.63 10.43
CA PHE A 95 19.33 -5.37 9.00
C PHE A 95 19.13 -6.69 8.26
N ALA A 96 18.01 -6.77 7.54
CA ALA A 96 17.67 -7.80 6.58
C ALA A 96 17.27 -9.20 7.10
N TYR A 97 17.42 -9.59 8.37
CA TYR A 97 17.00 -10.95 8.81
C TYR A 97 15.91 -10.96 9.89
N ASP A 98 15.30 -9.81 10.12
CA ASP A 98 14.47 -9.61 11.30
C ASP A 98 13.00 -9.77 10.94
N PHE A 99 12.54 -10.97 11.26
CA PHE A 99 11.15 -11.36 11.21
C PHE A 99 10.40 -10.63 12.33
N ASN A 100 9.14 -10.31 12.10
CA ASN A 100 8.22 -9.94 13.18
C ASN A 100 7.67 -11.25 13.74
N ALA A 101 7.26 -11.31 15.02
CA ALA A 101 6.64 -12.49 15.63
C ALA A 101 5.51 -13.11 14.79
N PHE A 102 4.90 -12.35 13.89
CA PHE A 102 3.83 -12.77 12.98
C PHE A 102 4.31 -13.04 11.53
N TRP A 103 5.44 -13.73 11.35
CA TRP A 103 6.04 -13.96 10.01
C TRP A 103 5.53 -15.20 9.25
N GLY A 104 4.56 -15.91 9.81
CA GLY A 104 4.06 -17.17 9.27
C GLY A 104 3.47 -17.09 7.85
N PRO A 105 3.79 -18.05 6.96
CA PRO A 105 3.42 -17.99 5.54
C PRO A 105 1.91 -18.11 5.31
N ASN A 106 1.18 -18.75 6.22
CA ASN A 106 -0.26 -19.01 6.12
C ASN A 106 -1.13 -18.08 6.98
N LEU A 107 -0.51 -17.19 7.76
CA LEU A 107 -1.22 -16.26 8.63
C LEU A 107 -2.02 -15.25 7.79
N GLN A 108 -3.33 -15.25 7.97
CA GLN A 108 -4.27 -14.43 7.22
C GLN A 108 -4.89 -13.32 8.05
N ASN A 109 -5.05 -13.54 9.36
CA ASN A 109 -5.73 -12.59 10.25
C ASN A 109 -5.05 -12.50 11.61
N ILE A 110 -4.84 -11.27 12.08
CA ILE A 110 -4.49 -10.96 13.46
C ILE A 110 -5.66 -10.18 14.04
N TYR A 111 -6.35 -10.75 15.01
CA TYR A 111 -7.42 -10.10 15.78
C TYR A 111 -6.86 -9.55 17.07
N VAL A 112 -7.52 -8.53 17.62
CA VAL A 112 -7.14 -7.90 18.88
C VAL A 112 -8.37 -7.83 19.76
N ASN A 113 -8.24 -8.24 21.03
CA ASN A 113 -9.27 -8.04 22.03
C ASN A 113 -9.68 -6.55 22.05
N LYS A 114 -10.99 -6.28 21.97
CA LYS A 114 -11.54 -4.91 21.90
C LYS A 114 -11.06 -3.99 23.04
N ASP A 115 -10.78 -4.60 24.20
CA ASP A 115 -10.40 -3.91 25.43
C ASP A 115 -8.88 -3.68 25.52
N ASN A 116 -8.09 -4.19 24.56
CA ASN A 116 -6.67 -3.88 24.46
C ASN A 116 -6.47 -2.37 24.21
N PRO A 117 -5.71 -1.64 25.06
CA PRO A 117 -5.58 -0.19 24.94
C PRO A 117 -4.48 0.26 23.96
N TYR A 118 -3.63 -0.66 23.49
CA TYR A 118 -2.44 -0.34 22.68
C TYR A 118 -2.60 -0.68 21.19
N PHE A 119 -3.36 -1.73 20.88
CA PHE A 119 -3.49 -2.26 19.54
C PHE A 119 -4.94 -2.28 19.07
N SER A 120 -5.11 -2.38 17.75
CA SER A 120 -6.40 -2.66 17.13
C SER A 120 -6.22 -3.56 15.92
N SER A 121 -7.31 -4.21 15.51
CA SER A 121 -7.36 -4.97 14.27
C SER A 121 -8.49 -4.44 13.40
N ASP A 122 -8.21 -4.28 12.11
CA ASP A 122 -9.22 -4.05 11.08
C ASP A 122 -8.97 -5.02 9.92
N ASN A 123 -10.00 -5.78 9.55
CA ASN A 123 -9.94 -6.82 8.52
C ASN A 123 -8.74 -7.79 8.69
N GLY A 124 -8.40 -8.14 9.94
CA GLY A 124 -7.30 -9.03 10.29
C GLY A 124 -5.90 -8.43 10.13
N ILE A 125 -5.77 -7.12 9.93
CA ILE A 125 -4.49 -6.40 9.90
C ILE A 125 -4.25 -5.78 11.27
N LEU A 126 -3.01 -5.88 11.78
CA LEU A 126 -2.62 -5.31 13.06
C LEU A 126 -2.20 -3.84 12.94
N TYR A 127 -2.75 -3.01 13.81
CA TYR A 127 -2.44 -1.59 13.93
C TYR A 127 -2.19 -1.20 15.40
N ASP A 128 -1.66 0.00 15.61
CA ASP A 128 -1.82 0.69 16.89
C ASP A 128 -3.31 0.96 17.18
N LYS A 129 -3.64 1.31 18.43
CA LYS A 129 -5.03 1.52 18.87
C LYS A 129 -5.78 2.53 18.00
N ASN A 130 -5.08 3.58 17.57
CA ASN A 130 -5.66 4.68 16.79
C ASN A 130 -5.60 4.47 15.27
N GLN A 131 -5.07 3.33 14.81
CA GLN A 131 -4.84 3.03 13.39
C GLN A 131 -4.05 4.12 12.65
N THR A 132 -3.08 4.73 13.32
CA THR A 132 -2.12 5.66 12.73
C THR A 132 -0.85 4.96 12.25
N THR A 133 -0.60 3.74 12.72
CA THR A 133 0.54 2.90 12.36
C THR A 133 0.05 1.52 11.96
N LEU A 134 0.36 1.10 10.73
CA LEU A 134 0.17 -0.30 10.31
C LEU A 134 1.37 -1.10 10.80
N ILE A 135 1.14 -1.99 11.77
CA ILE A 135 2.18 -2.77 12.44
C ILE A 135 2.49 -4.02 11.65
N ARG A 136 1.46 -4.79 11.25
CA ARG A 136 1.65 -6.03 10.48
C ARG A 136 0.49 -6.29 9.53
N TYR A 137 0.85 -6.47 8.27
CA TYR A 137 0.01 -7.10 7.26
C TYR A 137 0.31 -8.61 7.24
N PRO A 138 -0.67 -9.49 7.45
CA PRO A 138 -0.42 -10.93 7.47
C PRO A 138 0.10 -11.47 6.12
N ARG A 139 1.17 -12.27 6.15
CA ARG A 139 1.86 -12.73 4.94
C ARG A 139 1.00 -13.64 4.05
N GLY A 140 0.17 -14.48 4.65
CA GLY A 140 -0.79 -15.35 3.97
C GLY A 140 -2.05 -14.62 3.46
N LYS A 141 -2.20 -13.32 3.73
CA LYS A 141 -3.34 -12.52 3.25
C LYS A 141 -3.12 -12.05 1.80
N TYR A 142 -3.41 -12.93 0.84
CA TYR A 142 -3.16 -12.67 -0.59
C TYR A 142 -4.05 -11.58 -1.21
N GLU A 143 -5.27 -11.41 -0.71
CA GLU A 143 -6.15 -10.33 -1.16
C GLU A 143 -5.81 -9.03 -0.45
N MET A 144 -5.49 -7.99 -1.23
CA MET A 144 -5.16 -6.68 -0.69
C MET A 144 -6.39 -6.05 -0.03
N ALA A 145 -6.35 -5.97 1.29
CA ALA A 145 -7.33 -5.23 2.07
C ALA A 145 -7.08 -3.71 2.00
N SER A 146 -8.16 -2.94 2.13
CA SER A 146 -8.08 -1.48 2.17
C SER A 146 -7.37 -1.01 3.43
N ILE A 147 -6.33 -0.19 3.29
CA ILE A 147 -5.65 0.45 4.42
C ILE A 147 -6.34 1.79 4.73
N PRO A 148 -6.74 2.05 6.00
CA PRO A 148 -7.40 3.29 6.40
C PRO A 148 -6.59 4.57 6.10
N GLN A 149 -7.28 5.70 5.85
CA GLN A 149 -6.63 7.01 5.65
C GLN A 149 -6.11 7.65 6.96
N THR A 150 -6.34 7.01 8.10
CA THR A 150 -5.75 7.38 9.39
C THR A 150 -4.26 7.01 9.44
N VAL A 151 -3.86 5.95 8.73
CA VAL A 151 -2.49 5.43 8.73
C VAL A 151 -1.49 6.46 8.20
N LYS A 152 -0.52 6.82 9.03
CA LYS A 152 0.60 7.72 8.75
C LYS A 152 1.92 6.96 8.61
N ILE A 153 2.08 5.87 9.36
CA ILE A 153 3.33 5.12 9.45
C ILE A 153 3.09 3.69 8.96
N ILE A 154 3.95 3.21 8.07
CA ILE A 154 4.11 1.78 7.81
C ILE A 154 5.27 1.32 8.69
N TYR A 155 4.98 0.50 9.69
CA TYR A 155 5.97 0.11 10.68
C TYR A 155 7.09 -0.77 10.07
N LYS A 156 8.17 -0.94 10.84
CA LYS A 156 9.26 -1.84 10.48
C LYS A 156 8.72 -3.24 10.17
N GLY A 157 9.14 -3.81 9.04
CA GLY A 157 8.74 -5.16 8.62
C GLY A 157 7.25 -5.37 8.32
N ALA A 158 6.43 -4.31 8.29
CA ALA A 158 4.97 -4.46 8.29
C ALA A 158 4.40 -5.29 7.13
N PHE A 159 5.01 -5.22 5.94
CA PHE A 159 4.66 -6.06 4.78
C PHE A 159 5.76 -7.07 4.44
N SER A 160 6.78 -7.26 5.28
CA SER A 160 7.90 -8.15 4.95
C SER A 160 7.41 -9.57 4.65
N GLY A 161 7.88 -10.14 3.54
CA GLY A 161 7.49 -11.48 3.06
C GLY A 161 6.09 -11.59 2.43
N CYS A 162 5.29 -10.52 2.41
CA CYS A 162 3.90 -10.58 1.95
C CYS A 162 3.77 -10.90 0.46
N CYS A 163 2.80 -11.76 0.11
CA CYS A 163 2.50 -12.14 -1.26
C CYS A 163 1.38 -11.28 -1.89
N VAL A 164 1.44 -9.96 -1.71
CA VAL A 164 0.42 -9.03 -2.22
C VAL A 164 0.67 -8.65 -3.69
N LYS A 165 -0.40 -8.55 -4.48
CA LYS A 165 -0.35 -8.00 -5.85
C LYS A 165 -0.82 -6.56 -5.85
N ASP A 166 -0.15 -5.70 -6.60
CA ASP A 166 -0.52 -4.31 -6.90
C ASP A 166 -1.29 -3.59 -5.79
N PHE A 167 -0.58 -2.92 -4.88
CA PHE A 167 -1.24 -2.13 -3.84
C PHE A 167 -0.90 -0.65 -3.92
N LYS A 168 -1.81 0.15 -3.34
CA LYS A 168 -1.65 1.59 -3.21
C LYS A 168 -1.71 1.95 -1.74
N LEU A 169 -0.66 2.60 -1.26
CA LEU A 169 -0.64 3.16 0.09
C LEU A 169 -1.62 4.33 0.20
N PRO A 170 -2.26 4.53 1.37
CA PRO A 170 -3.15 5.66 1.56
C PRO A 170 -2.38 6.98 1.45
N ASN A 171 -3.05 8.04 0.99
CA ASN A 171 -2.39 9.35 0.76
C ASN A 171 -1.98 10.04 2.09
N SER A 172 -2.29 9.43 3.21
CA SER A 172 -1.95 9.86 4.55
C SER A 172 -0.58 9.39 5.02
N VAL A 173 0.01 8.37 4.38
CA VAL A 173 1.31 7.80 4.78
C VAL A 173 2.41 8.84 4.60
N THR A 174 3.15 9.11 5.67
CA THR A 174 4.30 10.03 5.69
C THR A 174 5.62 9.29 5.91
N HIS A 175 5.59 8.09 6.51
CA HIS A 175 6.76 7.32 6.91
C HIS A 175 6.69 5.86 6.46
N ILE A 176 7.80 5.35 5.92
CA ILE A 176 8.00 3.93 5.61
C ILE A 176 9.17 3.40 6.44
N GLY A 177 8.87 2.47 7.35
CA GLY A 177 9.83 1.88 8.27
C GLY A 177 10.82 0.93 7.63
N GLN A 178 11.84 0.56 8.39
CA GLN A 178 12.92 -0.32 7.95
C GLN A 178 12.36 -1.66 7.45
N GLY A 179 12.84 -2.13 6.31
CA GLY A 179 12.45 -3.44 5.77
C GLY A 179 10.95 -3.64 5.54
N SER A 180 10.14 -2.57 5.54
CA SER A 180 8.68 -2.72 5.57
C SER A 180 8.13 -3.48 4.36
N PHE A 181 8.78 -3.36 3.20
CA PHE A 181 8.46 -4.05 1.95
C PHE A 181 9.62 -4.96 1.50
N ALA A 182 10.43 -5.44 2.45
CA ALA A 182 11.47 -6.41 2.16
C ALA A 182 10.86 -7.77 1.80
N TYR A 183 11.57 -8.57 1.00
CA TYR A 183 11.17 -9.94 0.67
C TYR A 183 9.75 -10.05 0.10
N LEU A 184 9.30 -9.02 -0.63
CA LEU A 184 8.09 -9.12 -1.45
C LEU A 184 8.33 -9.93 -2.73
N ASN A 185 9.45 -10.65 -2.78
CA ASN A 185 9.68 -11.71 -3.73
C ASN A 185 9.10 -13.01 -3.14
N ALA A 186 8.50 -13.81 -3.99
CA ALA A 186 7.80 -15.01 -3.57
C ALA A 186 8.80 -16.19 -3.42
N TYR A 187 9.99 -15.87 -2.89
CA TYR A 187 11.18 -16.73 -2.82
C TYR A 187 11.50 -17.06 -1.36
N TYR A 188 10.80 -18.04 -0.83
CA TYR A 188 11.19 -18.75 0.39
C TYR A 188 10.84 -20.24 0.18
N ASN A 189 11.72 -21.15 0.59
CA ASN A 189 11.63 -22.61 0.37
C ASN A 189 11.73 -23.13 -1.09
N GLY A 190 12.62 -22.58 -1.91
CA GLY A 190 13.12 -23.25 -3.13
C GLY A 190 12.12 -23.49 -4.27
N LYS A 191 10.86 -23.05 -4.14
CA LYS A 191 9.87 -23.08 -5.22
C LYS A 191 9.70 -21.67 -5.75
N ALA A 192 10.08 -21.47 -7.01
CA ALA A 192 9.87 -20.23 -7.74
C ALA A 192 8.37 -19.95 -7.85
N SER A 193 7.79 -19.30 -6.85
CA SER A 193 6.40 -18.92 -6.94
C SER A 193 6.30 -17.68 -7.83
N LYS A 194 5.28 -17.72 -8.68
CA LYS A 194 5.03 -16.86 -9.84
C LYS A 194 5.49 -15.42 -9.56
N LYS A 195 6.48 -14.96 -10.32
CA LYS A 195 7.07 -13.61 -10.35
C LYS A 195 6.00 -12.51 -10.29
N TYR A 196 5.54 -12.15 -9.10
CA TYR A 196 4.64 -11.03 -8.91
C TYR A 196 5.49 -9.77 -8.98
N LEU A 197 5.38 -9.08 -10.11
CA LEU A 197 5.95 -7.75 -10.26
C LEU A 197 5.10 -6.81 -9.45
N LEU A 198 5.65 -6.33 -8.35
CA LEU A 198 4.92 -5.41 -7.49
C LEU A 198 4.99 -3.99 -8.06
N ASN A 199 3.82 -3.42 -8.37
CA ASN A 199 3.70 -2.01 -8.65
C ASN A 199 3.31 -1.26 -7.37
N ILE A 200 4.24 -0.50 -6.80
CA ILE A 200 4.00 0.35 -5.63
C ILE A 200 3.84 1.79 -6.10
N ILE A 201 2.65 2.36 -5.91
CA ILE A 201 2.43 3.78 -6.14
C ILE A 201 2.66 4.53 -4.82
N MET A 202 3.80 5.20 -4.73
CA MET A 202 4.20 6.01 -3.58
C MET A 202 3.33 7.28 -3.50
N PRO A 203 2.65 7.54 -2.37
CA PRO A 203 1.91 8.78 -2.19
C PRO A 203 2.82 9.99 -2.02
N ASP A 204 2.38 11.16 -2.52
CA ASP A 204 3.12 12.43 -2.48
C ASP A 204 3.37 12.95 -1.05
N SER A 205 2.72 12.34 -0.05
CA SER A 205 2.82 12.65 1.38
C SER A 205 4.08 12.10 2.04
N ILE A 206 4.73 11.09 1.46
CA ILE A 206 5.90 10.45 2.08
C ILE A 206 7.05 11.45 2.17
N THR A 207 7.60 11.58 3.37
CA THR A 207 8.76 12.41 3.69
C THR A 207 9.94 11.60 4.19
N GLN A 208 9.69 10.40 4.75
CA GLN A 208 10.72 9.54 5.33
C GLN A 208 10.57 8.09 4.86
N ILE A 209 11.73 7.47 4.56
CA ILE A 209 11.87 6.07 4.18
C ILE A 209 13.15 5.58 4.85
N ASP A 210 13.05 4.49 5.60
CA ASP A 210 14.16 3.93 6.34
C ASP A 210 14.89 2.81 5.58
N SER A 211 16.01 2.35 6.14
CA SER A 211 16.91 1.38 5.53
C SER A 211 16.22 0.12 5.03
N GLY A 212 16.67 -0.40 3.88
CA GLY A 212 16.20 -1.68 3.36
C GLY A 212 14.69 -1.75 3.09
N ALA A 213 13.98 -0.62 3.00
CA ALA A 213 12.52 -0.61 2.87
C ALA A 213 12.01 -1.50 1.73
N PHE A 214 12.76 -1.68 0.64
CA PHE A 214 12.45 -2.59 -0.46
C PHE A 214 13.57 -3.63 -0.70
N TYR A 215 14.28 -4.06 0.34
CA TYR A 215 15.32 -5.08 0.24
C TYR A 215 14.77 -6.37 -0.38
N ASP A 216 15.43 -6.89 -1.42
CA ASP A 216 15.01 -8.08 -2.18
C ASP A 216 13.51 -8.08 -2.59
N ALA A 217 12.96 -6.90 -2.86
CA ALA A 217 11.58 -6.79 -3.30
C ALA A 217 11.43 -7.15 -4.78
N GLY A 218 10.33 -7.83 -5.14
CA GLY A 218 9.93 -8.15 -6.51
C GLY A 218 9.48 -6.96 -7.36
N ILE A 219 9.92 -5.73 -7.05
CA ILE A 219 9.50 -4.50 -7.72
C ILE A 219 10.14 -4.33 -9.10
N LYS A 220 9.38 -3.79 -10.07
CA LYS A 220 9.89 -3.49 -11.42
C LYS A 220 10.28 -2.02 -11.59
N ASN A 221 9.39 -1.14 -11.17
CA ASN A 221 9.56 0.29 -11.34
C ASN A 221 9.13 0.99 -10.06
N ILE A 222 9.84 2.05 -9.69
CA ILE A 222 9.46 2.89 -8.56
C ILE A 222 9.86 4.33 -8.85
N ALA A 223 9.00 5.26 -8.42
CA ALA A 223 9.24 6.69 -8.50
C ALA A 223 9.08 7.30 -7.12
N PHE A 224 10.09 8.04 -6.66
CA PHE A 224 10.04 8.70 -5.36
C PHE A 224 9.32 10.05 -5.44
N PRO A 225 8.55 10.42 -4.41
CA PRO A 225 7.91 11.72 -4.36
C PRO A 225 8.94 12.85 -4.19
N GLN A 226 8.59 14.06 -4.65
CA GLN A 226 9.49 15.23 -4.67
C GLN A 226 9.97 15.70 -3.29
N LYS A 227 9.39 15.20 -2.19
CA LYS A 227 9.80 15.56 -0.83
C LYS A 227 11.01 14.78 -0.32
N ILE A 228 11.37 13.69 -0.99
CA ILE A 228 12.50 12.84 -0.56
C ILE A 228 13.83 13.57 -0.81
N THR A 229 14.63 13.70 0.26
CA THR A 229 15.95 14.36 0.24
C THR A 229 17.11 13.37 0.36
N ALA A 230 16.86 12.14 0.79
CA ALA A 230 17.84 11.07 0.86
C ALA A 230 17.20 9.72 0.54
N LEU A 231 17.97 8.83 -0.10
CA LEU A 231 17.65 7.41 -0.16
C LEU A 231 18.50 6.69 0.90
N PRO A 232 17.89 5.86 1.77
CA PRO A 232 18.59 5.20 2.86
C PRO A 232 19.43 4.03 2.36
N ASP A 233 20.22 3.45 3.28
CA ASP A 233 21.07 2.31 3.00
C ASP A 233 20.24 1.10 2.55
N TYR A 234 20.81 0.29 1.66
CA TYR A 234 20.24 -0.97 1.16
C TYR A 234 18.79 -0.92 0.61
N ILE A 235 18.24 0.26 0.33
CA ILE A 235 16.81 0.43 -0.02
C ILE A 235 16.33 -0.50 -1.14
N PHE A 236 17.17 -0.80 -2.13
CA PHE A 236 16.89 -1.73 -3.23
C PHE A 236 17.95 -2.83 -3.38
N ALA A 237 18.74 -3.12 -2.33
CA ALA A 237 19.69 -4.20 -2.43
C ALA A 237 18.96 -5.51 -2.79
N ASP A 238 19.57 -6.28 -3.69
CA ASP A 238 19.08 -7.56 -4.21
C ASP A 238 17.73 -7.58 -4.94
N CYS A 239 17.12 -6.42 -5.22
CA CYS A 239 15.92 -6.35 -6.07
C CYS A 239 16.18 -6.91 -7.49
N GLN A 240 15.73 -8.14 -7.73
CA GLN A 240 16.08 -8.90 -8.94
C GLN A 240 15.43 -8.36 -10.23
N ASN A 241 14.27 -7.70 -10.10
CA ASN A 241 13.45 -7.28 -11.23
C ASN A 241 13.42 -5.76 -11.43
N LEU A 242 14.19 -5.02 -10.63
CA LEU A 242 14.18 -3.57 -10.64
C LEU A 242 14.75 -3.04 -11.96
N ALA A 243 13.87 -2.55 -12.83
CA ALA A 243 14.24 -2.05 -14.15
C ALA A 243 14.43 -0.52 -14.15
N THR A 244 13.62 0.22 -13.39
CA THR A 244 13.70 1.69 -13.38
C THR A 244 13.42 2.27 -12.01
N VAL A 245 14.32 3.14 -11.55
CA VAL A 245 14.11 3.99 -10.37
C VAL A 245 14.15 5.45 -10.81
N THR A 246 13.08 6.19 -10.53
CA THR A 246 13.03 7.63 -10.77
C THR A 246 13.35 8.39 -9.49
N ILE A 247 14.51 9.06 -9.48
CA ILE A 247 15.03 9.80 -8.32
C ILE A 247 14.83 11.31 -8.54
N PRO A 248 14.13 12.03 -7.64
CA PRO A 248 13.88 13.46 -7.79
C PRO A 248 15.15 14.30 -7.57
N LYS A 249 15.15 15.53 -8.10
CA LYS A 249 16.29 16.48 -7.98
C LYS A 249 16.61 16.88 -6.53
N THR A 250 15.67 16.67 -5.63
CA THR A 250 15.76 16.98 -4.20
C THR A 250 16.69 16.05 -3.46
N VAL A 251 16.97 14.85 -3.99
CA VAL A 251 17.88 13.89 -3.34
C VAL A 251 19.31 14.42 -3.32
N LYS A 252 19.88 14.49 -2.12
CA LYS A 252 21.25 14.94 -1.84
C LYS A 252 22.14 13.84 -1.26
N LYS A 253 21.57 12.69 -0.91
CA LYS A 253 22.28 11.52 -0.39
C LYS A 253 21.63 10.24 -0.90
N ILE A 254 22.44 9.27 -1.29
CA ILE A 254 22.00 7.90 -1.56
C ILE A 254 22.89 7.00 -0.70
N GLY A 255 22.24 6.18 0.13
CA GLY A 255 22.87 5.37 1.16
C GLY A 255 23.81 4.30 0.64
N TYR A 256 24.58 3.74 1.56
CA TYR A 256 25.46 2.60 1.30
C TYR A 256 24.65 1.41 0.79
N GLY A 257 25.17 0.72 -0.22
CA GLY A 257 24.53 -0.48 -0.76
C GLY A 257 23.13 -0.29 -1.34
N ALA A 258 22.66 0.94 -1.58
CA ALA A 258 21.27 1.22 -1.99
C ALA A 258 20.80 0.44 -3.23
N PHE A 259 21.73 0.04 -4.10
CA PHE A 259 21.50 -0.79 -5.30
C PHE A 259 22.44 -2.00 -5.35
N GLN A 260 22.92 -2.48 -4.20
CA GLN A 260 23.85 -3.61 -4.14
C GLN A 260 23.25 -4.90 -4.70
N GLY A 261 24.12 -5.83 -5.08
CA GLY A 261 23.72 -7.18 -5.49
C GLY A 261 23.01 -7.13 -6.83
N ARG A 262 21.85 -7.78 -6.92
CA ARG A 262 21.12 -7.93 -8.21
C ARG A 262 20.69 -6.59 -8.82
N ALA A 263 20.31 -5.62 -8.00
CA ALA A 263 19.84 -4.31 -8.46
C ALA A 263 20.91 -3.50 -9.21
N SER A 264 22.20 -3.71 -8.90
CA SER A 264 23.31 -2.99 -9.56
C SER A 264 23.39 -3.29 -11.06
N LYS A 265 22.93 -4.46 -11.48
CA LYS A 265 22.99 -4.94 -12.87
C LYS A 265 21.69 -4.68 -13.64
N THR A 266 20.56 -4.63 -12.95
CA THR A 266 19.23 -4.56 -13.57
C THR A 266 18.67 -3.14 -13.61
N ALA A 267 19.01 -2.31 -12.63
CA ALA A 267 18.40 -0.99 -12.48
C ALA A 267 18.92 0.04 -13.48
N THR A 268 17.99 0.82 -14.04
CA THR A 268 18.28 2.11 -14.66
C THR A 268 17.82 3.24 -13.74
N ILE A 269 18.75 4.10 -13.33
CA ILE A 269 18.43 5.33 -12.59
C ILE A 269 17.99 6.40 -13.58
N LYS A 270 16.75 6.86 -13.45
CA LYS A 270 16.23 8.06 -14.11
C LYS A 270 16.34 9.24 -13.16
N GLY A 271 17.00 10.30 -13.59
CA GLY A 271 17.18 11.50 -12.77
C GLY A 271 17.61 12.70 -13.59
N TYR A 272 17.70 13.88 -12.95
CA TYR A 272 18.03 15.13 -13.62
C TYR A 272 19.53 15.18 -13.96
N LYS A 273 19.89 15.81 -15.08
CA LYS A 273 21.30 16.08 -15.41
C LYS A 273 21.93 16.97 -14.32
N GLY A 274 23.14 16.64 -13.88
CA GLY A 274 23.86 17.30 -12.78
C GLY A 274 23.41 16.90 -11.38
N SER A 275 22.38 16.04 -11.24
CA SER A 275 21.86 15.65 -9.92
C SER A 275 22.79 14.71 -9.15
N TYR A 276 22.53 14.57 -7.84
CA TYR A 276 23.19 13.58 -7.01
C TYR A 276 22.97 12.15 -7.56
N ALA A 277 21.76 11.86 -8.07
CA ALA A 277 21.44 10.58 -8.70
C ALA A 277 22.38 10.27 -9.88
N GLN A 278 22.69 11.25 -10.72
CA GLN A 278 23.64 11.06 -11.82
C GLN A 278 25.05 10.76 -11.31
N LYS A 279 25.53 11.53 -10.32
CA LYS A 279 26.85 11.32 -9.71
C LYS A 279 26.97 9.93 -9.10
N TYR A 280 25.95 9.51 -8.35
CA TYR A 280 25.88 8.18 -7.75
C TYR A 280 25.86 7.07 -8.78
N ALA A 281 25.03 7.20 -9.83
CA ALA A 281 24.94 6.21 -10.90
C ALA A 281 26.31 6.03 -11.60
N LYS A 282 27.00 7.14 -11.92
CA LYS A 282 28.36 7.11 -12.49
C LYS A 282 29.36 6.42 -11.55
N LYS A 283 29.36 6.78 -10.26
CA LYS A 283 30.29 6.21 -9.26
C LYS A 283 30.13 4.69 -9.10
N ASN A 284 28.90 4.19 -9.19
CA ASN A 284 28.58 2.78 -8.94
C ASN A 284 28.36 1.97 -10.23
N ASN A 285 28.71 2.52 -11.40
CA ASN A 285 28.51 1.89 -12.71
C ASN A 285 27.07 1.41 -12.98
N ILE A 286 26.08 2.19 -12.52
CA ILE A 286 24.65 1.91 -12.74
C ILE A 286 24.19 2.74 -13.95
N LYS A 287 23.39 2.14 -14.83
CA LYS A 287 22.85 2.82 -16.01
C LYS A 287 22.05 4.05 -15.59
N PHE A 288 22.36 5.20 -16.20
CA PHE A 288 21.66 6.46 -15.96
C PHE A 288 20.95 6.95 -17.22
N VAL A 289 19.71 7.41 -17.07
CA VAL A 289 18.97 8.10 -18.13
C VAL A 289 18.59 9.48 -17.60
N ALA A 290 19.11 10.50 -18.27
CA ALA A 290 18.76 11.88 -17.97
C ALA A 290 17.28 12.11 -18.27
N VAL A 291 16.55 12.63 -17.31
CA VAL A 291 15.26 13.27 -17.57
C VAL A 291 15.54 14.69 -18.05
N THR A 292 14.81 15.14 -19.05
CA THR A 292 14.97 16.50 -19.57
C THR A 292 14.65 17.49 -18.46
N ASN A 293 15.39 18.61 -18.42
CA ASN A 293 15.16 19.74 -17.52
C ASN A 293 13.82 20.46 -17.77
N THR A 294 12.87 19.81 -18.46
CA THR A 294 11.51 20.29 -18.52
C THR A 294 11.00 20.35 -17.09
N ASP A 295 10.85 21.56 -16.58
CA ASP A 295 10.22 21.81 -15.30
C ASP A 295 8.76 21.38 -15.45
N TYR A 296 8.49 20.10 -15.22
CA TYR A 296 7.17 19.51 -15.43
C TYR A 296 6.13 20.21 -14.55
N ALA A 297 6.52 20.71 -13.37
CA ALA A 297 5.63 21.52 -12.54
C ALA A 297 5.24 22.83 -13.27
N SER A 298 6.20 23.54 -13.87
CA SER A 298 5.93 24.72 -14.70
C SER A 298 5.16 24.40 -15.99
N LEU A 299 5.45 23.28 -16.65
CA LEU A 299 4.70 22.85 -17.83
C LEU A 299 3.25 22.48 -17.49
N LEU A 300 3.04 21.76 -16.39
CA LEU A 300 1.69 21.42 -15.92
C LEU A 300 0.90 22.71 -15.67
N LYS A 301 1.50 23.76 -15.10
CA LYS A 301 0.86 25.09 -14.96
C LYS A 301 0.36 25.65 -16.30
N LYS A 302 0.94 25.26 -17.43
CA LYS A 302 0.49 25.66 -18.78
C LYS A 302 -0.59 24.75 -19.38
N THR A 303 -0.84 23.57 -18.83
CA THR A 303 -1.88 22.64 -19.29
C THR A 303 -3.29 23.22 -19.15
N LYS A 304 -4.14 23.05 -20.15
CA LYS A 304 -5.54 23.53 -20.13
C LYS A 304 -6.51 22.38 -20.39
N ALA A 305 -7.76 22.58 -19.98
CA ALA A 305 -8.87 21.69 -20.32
C ALA A 305 -10.01 22.52 -20.89
N THR A 306 -10.90 21.90 -21.68
CA THR A 306 -12.16 22.52 -22.08
C THR A 306 -12.87 23.07 -20.84
N SER A 307 -13.14 24.37 -20.78
CA SER A 307 -13.66 25.00 -19.57
C SER A 307 -15.16 24.72 -19.36
N LYS A 308 -15.92 24.62 -20.44
CA LYS A 308 -17.37 24.38 -20.43
C LYS A 308 -17.80 23.47 -21.59
N LEU A 309 -18.79 22.62 -21.35
CA LEU A 309 -19.48 21.85 -22.38
C LEU A 309 -20.99 21.92 -22.16
N THR A 310 -21.75 21.95 -23.25
CA THR A 310 -23.20 21.76 -23.25
C THR A 310 -23.51 20.46 -23.96
N ILE A 311 -24.30 19.58 -23.33
CA ILE A 311 -24.58 18.24 -23.84
C ILE A 311 -26.09 18.01 -23.74
N ASN A 312 -26.71 17.50 -24.80
CA ASN A 312 -28.11 17.11 -24.75
C ASN A 312 -28.29 15.84 -23.90
N LYS A 313 -29.45 15.67 -23.27
CA LYS A 313 -29.80 14.44 -22.54
C LYS A 313 -29.44 13.17 -23.31
N LYS A 314 -28.90 12.17 -22.61
CA LYS A 314 -28.46 10.86 -23.15
C LYS A 314 -27.34 10.94 -24.20
N LYS A 315 -26.81 12.12 -24.53
CA LYS A 315 -25.65 12.27 -25.40
C LYS A 315 -24.35 12.30 -24.59
N SER A 316 -23.24 12.18 -25.30
CA SER A 316 -21.91 12.17 -24.70
C SER A 316 -20.99 13.15 -25.44
N ALA A 317 -19.98 13.63 -24.73
CA ALA A 317 -18.88 14.41 -25.29
C ALA A 317 -17.58 14.00 -24.60
N SER A 318 -16.44 14.47 -25.11
CA SER A 318 -15.13 14.24 -24.48
C SER A 318 -14.55 15.56 -24.00
N ILE A 319 -13.96 15.56 -22.81
CA ILE A 319 -13.17 16.68 -22.33
C ILE A 319 -11.83 16.67 -23.07
N LYS A 320 -11.48 17.77 -23.74
CA LYS A 320 -10.17 17.93 -24.37
C LYS A 320 -9.18 18.49 -23.37
N ILE A 321 -8.04 17.82 -23.21
CA ILE A 321 -6.88 18.33 -22.48
C ILE A 321 -5.85 18.81 -23.50
N THR A 322 -5.33 20.01 -23.30
CA THR A 322 -4.28 20.61 -24.13
C THR A 322 -3.00 20.69 -23.30
N LEU A 323 -1.99 19.93 -23.72
CA LEU A 323 -0.65 19.94 -23.12
C LEU A 323 0.24 20.97 -23.86
N PRO A 324 1.20 21.62 -23.18
CA PRO A 324 2.24 22.39 -23.86
C PRO A 324 3.10 21.46 -24.74
N LYS A 325 3.76 22.02 -25.78
CA LYS A 325 4.54 21.25 -26.77
C LYS A 325 5.57 20.31 -26.14
N ASP A 326 6.19 20.74 -25.05
CA ASP A 326 7.25 20.00 -24.36
C ASP A 326 6.73 18.98 -23.32
N LEU A 327 5.41 18.73 -23.28
CA LEU A 327 4.77 17.77 -22.37
C LEU A 327 3.95 16.76 -23.16
N SER A 328 4.41 15.51 -23.22
CA SER A 328 3.73 14.45 -23.95
C SER A 328 2.60 13.83 -23.14
N SER A 329 1.60 13.27 -23.83
CA SER A 329 0.50 12.52 -23.19
C SER A 329 0.97 11.26 -22.46
N LYS A 330 2.14 10.72 -22.82
CA LYS A 330 2.78 9.60 -22.09
C LYS A 330 3.41 10.02 -20.77
N ASP A 331 3.67 11.31 -20.59
CA ASP A 331 4.33 11.86 -19.40
C ASP A 331 3.32 12.29 -18.33
N VAL A 332 2.01 12.20 -18.62
CA VAL A 332 0.94 12.59 -17.71
C VAL A 332 -0.17 11.55 -17.62
N SER A 333 -0.77 11.46 -16.44
CA SER A 333 -1.92 10.60 -16.15
C SER A 333 -3.08 11.44 -15.61
N PRO A 334 -4.04 11.84 -16.47
CA PRO A 334 -5.23 12.56 -16.04
C PRO A 334 -6.26 11.62 -15.40
N THR A 335 -6.83 12.05 -14.27
CA THR A 335 -7.95 11.39 -13.59
C THR A 335 -9.14 12.34 -13.49
N TYR A 336 -10.35 11.79 -13.51
CA TYR A 336 -11.59 12.55 -13.63
C TYR A 336 -12.57 12.20 -12.51
N LYS A 337 -13.22 13.19 -11.92
CA LYS A 337 -14.29 13.00 -10.93
C LYS A 337 -15.44 13.95 -11.21
N SER A 338 -16.65 13.40 -11.29
CA SER A 338 -17.88 14.21 -11.38
C SER A 338 -18.33 14.66 -10.00
N SER A 339 -18.73 15.92 -9.88
CA SER A 339 -19.38 16.45 -8.67
C SER A 339 -20.83 15.98 -8.52
N ASN A 340 -21.47 15.52 -9.60
CA ASN A 340 -22.85 15.05 -9.59
C ASN A 340 -23.08 13.99 -10.67
N THR A 341 -22.93 12.72 -10.27
CA THR A 341 -23.09 11.55 -11.16
C THR A 341 -24.53 11.32 -11.59
N LYS A 342 -25.53 11.90 -10.90
CA LYS A 342 -26.94 11.87 -11.30
C LYS A 342 -27.21 12.74 -12.53
N ILE A 343 -26.34 13.71 -12.83
CA ILE A 343 -26.43 14.60 -13.99
C ILE A 343 -25.47 14.15 -15.09
N VAL A 344 -24.19 13.95 -14.76
CA VAL A 344 -23.15 13.54 -15.71
C VAL A 344 -22.20 12.54 -15.07
N THR A 345 -21.96 11.42 -15.76
CA THR A 345 -20.87 10.49 -15.44
C THR A 345 -19.66 10.75 -16.32
N VAL A 346 -18.47 10.41 -15.87
CA VAL A 346 -17.21 10.57 -16.61
C VAL A 346 -16.40 9.26 -16.59
N SER A 347 -15.87 8.86 -17.74
CA SER A 347 -15.01 7.67 -17.85
C SER A 347 -13.55 7.95 -17.50
N LYS A 348 -12.74 6.90 -17.35
CA LYS A 348 -11.28 7.01 -17.16
C LYS A 348 -10.58 7.74 -18.32
N LYS A 349 -11.16 7.76 -19.52
CA LYS A 349 -10.63 8.47 -20.71
C LYS A 349 -11.21 9.88 -20.89
N GLY A 350 -11.94 10.41 -19.90
CA GLY A 350 -12.52 11.76 -19.97
C GLY A 350 -13.77 11.91 -20.83
N LYS A 351 -14.42 10.80 -21.23
CA LYS A 351 -15.73 10.83 -21.90
C LYS A 351 -16.82 11.11 -20.87
N VAL A 352 -17.54 12.21 -21.06
CA VAL A 352 -18.68 12.60 -20.23
C VAL A 352 -19.98 12.16 -20.90
N THR A 353 -20.89 11.59 -20.11
CA THR A 353 -22.21 11.14 -20.58
C THR A 353 -23.30 11.80 -19.77
N ALA A 354 -24.16 12.55 -20.44
CA ALA A 354 -25.31 13.20 -19.84
C ALA A 354 -26.39 12.17 -19.50
N LYS A 355 -26.90 12.22 -18.28
CA LYS A 355 -28.07 11.45 -17.87
C LYS A 355 -29.35 12.09 -18.43
N ASN A 356 -30.50 11.44 -18.23
CA ASN A 356 -31.79 11.94 -18.70
C ASN A 356 -32.36 13.07 -17.81
N LYS A 357 -31.51 13.97 -17.29
CA LYS A 357 -31.89 15.03 -16.36
C LYS A 357 -31.14 16.32 -16.70
N LYS A 358 -31.88 17.43 -16.81
CA LYS A 358 -31.30 18.78 -16.99
C LYS A 358 -30.54 19.18 -15.73
N GLY A 359 -29.49 19.98 -15.88
CA GLY A 359 -28.73 20.52 -14.75
C GLY A 359 -27.27 20.72 -15.06
N THR A 360 -26.47 20.99 -14.02
CA THR A 360 -25.04 21.22 -14.18
C THR A 360 -24.21 20.31 -13.27
N ALA A 361 -23.04 19.89 -13.75
CA ALA A 361 -22.04 19.19 -12.95
C ALA A 361 -20.66 19.78 -13.23
N LYS A 362 -19.75 19.73 -12.25
CA LYS A 362 -18.33 20.03 -12.44
C LYS A 362 -17.59 18.71 -12.59
N ILE A 363 -16.70 18.63 -13.58
CA ILE A 363 -15.73 17.55 -13.68
C ILE A 363 -14.38 18.09 -13.20
N THR A 364 -13.90 17.56 -12.09
CA THR A 364 -12.55 17.82 -11.59
C THR A 364 -11.58 16.91 -12.32
N ILE A 365 -10.55 17.49 -12.93
CA ILE A 365 -9.51 16.79 -13.68
C ILE A 365 -8.20 16.94 -12.91
N THR A 366 -7.63 15.86 -12.42
CA THR A 366 -6.31 15.89 -11.76
C THR A 366 -5.29 15.27 -12.69
N ILE A 367 -4.37 16.08 -13.19
CA ILE A 367 -3.28 15.68 -14.08
C ILE A 367 -2.05 15.50 -13.22
N LYS A 368 -1.52 14.28 -13.15
CA LYS A 368 -0.24 13.99 -12.53
C LYS A 368 0.80 13.72 -13.60
N ASP A 369 2.02 14.21 -13.45
CA ASP A 369 3.13 13.76 -14.29
C ASP A 369 3.80 12.48 -13.75
N VAL A 370 4.74 11.93 -14.52
CA VAL A 370 5.54 10.76 -14.14
C VAL A 370 6.47 10.98 -12.93
N TYR A 371 6.59 12.22 -12.44
CA TYR A 371 7.40 12.63 -11.30
C TYR A 371 6.57 13.00 -10.06
N GLY A 372 5.24 12.84 -10.14
CA GLY A 372 4.30 13.12 -9.05
C GLY A 372 3.84 14.58 -8.95
N ASN A 373 4.32 15.51 -9.79
CA ASN A 373 3.74 16.86 -9.77
C ASN A 373 2.30 16.80 -10.26
N LYS A 374 1.44 17.63 -9.67
CA LYS A 374 0.00 17.62 -9.93
C LYS A 374 -0.55 18.98 -10.30
N LYS A 375 -1.53 18.99 -11.18
CA LYS A 375 -2.41 20.13 -11.43
C LYS A 375 -3.86 19.69 -11.47
N THR A 376 -4.71 20.48 -10.82
CA THR A 376 -6.16 20.30 -10.90
C THR A 376 -6.77 21.35 -11.82
N LEU A 377 -7.61 20.88 -12.73
CA LEU A 377 -8.43 21.69 -13.64
C LEU A 377 -9.90 21.35 -13.42
N THR A 378 -10.81 22.17 -13.94
CA THR A 378 -12.25 21.91 -13.84
C THR A 378 -12.96 22.25 -15.14
N THR A 379 -13.89 21.40 -15.54
CA THR A 379 -14.82 21.63 -16.66
C THR A 379 -16.25 21.70 -16.12
N LYS A 380 -17.00 22.76 -16.44
CA LYS A 380 -18.44 22.82 -16.16
C LYS A 380 -19.23 22.15 -17.29
N ILE A 381 -20.06 21.17 -16.96
CA ILE A 381 -20.96 20.52 -17.91
C ILE A 381 -22.38 21.02 -17.64
N THR A 382 -23.07 21.43 -18.70
CA THR A 382 -24.50 21.79 -18.67
C THR A 382 -25.27 20.79 -19.52
N VAL A 383 -26.24 20.10 -18.92
CA VAL A 383 -27.14 19.19 -19.63
C VAL A 383 -28.42 19.94 -19.98
N LYS A 384 -28.69 20.05 -21.29
CA LYS A 384 -29.92 20.65 -21.83
C LYS A 384 -30.91 19.57 -22.25
#